data_AF-A0A7C5HVX3-F1
#
_entry.id   AF-A0A7C5HVX3-F1
#
_cell.length_a   1.000
_cell.length_b   1.000
_cell.length_c   1.000
_cell.angle_alpha   90.00
_cell.angle_beta   90.00
_cell.angle_gamma   90.00
#
_symmetry.space_group_name_H-M   'P 1'
#
loop_
_entity.id
_entity.type
_entity.pdbx_description
1 polymer ?
#
loop_
_entity_poly.entity_id
_entity_poly.type
_entity_poly.pdbx_seq_one_letter_code
_entity_poly.pdbx_strand_id
1 'polypeptide(L)'
;MNFADKVLDTILFGMGQAIRMTAARHSSFKKRIRGKDFIAQIKTLDGSTGRYFIFQPKIFSSRKGIHAKADVNYIISNSKLAVKLFTPPRDQLDMINAAKDGHVMVEGPDEMAMWFSQTLNLLFTTGTKYGTEMDDGVMRYTSNTNGGPIFVYVKDNKIIRITPIEFDDMDAPPWTIHARGKRFTPPRKTTVSPHTMGWKSMVYSKDRILYPMKRVDFDVNGERNPQNRGISEYERISWDEALDLVAGEIKRVKRDCGPGAILNGSGSHHTWGHLGYWLSARLRFFNSLGFTPVVHNPDSWEGWYWGAMHHWGHSARLGAGEAYGTIEDCLQEAEMVVFWSSDPEATSGVYGAFEGTVRRQWLKEVG
;
A
#
# COMPACT_ATOMS: atom_id res chain seq x y z
N MET A 1 -30.96 10.82 26.83
CA MET A 1 -29.56 11.14 26.52
C MET A 1 -28.70 10.73 27.70
N ASN A 2 -28.00 9.60 27.59
CA ASN A 2 -27.10 9.07 28.62
C ASN A 2 -25.78 9.88 28.65
N PHE A 3 -24.88 9.58 29.59
CA PHE A 3 -23.59 10.30 29.69
C PHE A 3 -22.75 10.16 28.40
N ALA A 4 -22.67 8.96 27.83
CA ALA A 4 -21.92 8.71 26.60
C ALA A 4 -22.47 9.52 25.41
N ASP A 5 -23.79 9.71 25.31
CA ASP A 5 -24.44 10.54 24.29
C ASP A 5 -24.00 12.01 24.40
N LYS A 6 -23.92 12.55 25.61
CA LYS A 6 -23.45 13.93 25.85
C LYS A 6 -21.97 14.08 25.47
N VAL A 7 -21.15 13.09 25.80
CA VAL A 7 -19.72 13.07 25.44
C VAL A 7 -19.58 12.97 23.91
N LEU A 8 -20.33 12.09 23.25
CA LEU A 8 -20.31 11.97 21.80
C LEU A 8 -20.75 13.27 21.11
N ASP A 9 -21.84 13.90 21.54
CA ASP A 9 -22.27 15.20 20.98
C ASP A 9 -21.17 16.26 21.08
N THR A 10 -20.46 16.29 22.21
CA THR A 10 -19.31 17.18 22.43
C THR A 10 -18.15 16.86 21.49
N ILE A 11 -17.80 15.58 21.33
CA ILE A 11 -16.76 15.13 20.38
C ILE A 11 -17.12 15.53 18.94
N LEU A 12 -18.36 15.29 18.52
CA LEU A 12 -18.82 15.62 17.17
C LEU A 12 -18.84 17.14 16.94
N PHE A 13 -19.24 17.93 17.95
CA PHE A 13 -19.13 19.38 17.90
C PHE A 13 -17.67 19.82 17.72
N GLY A 14 -16.77 19.27 18.54
CA GLY A 14 -15.32 19.50 18.45
C GLY A 14 -14.76 19.13 17.08
N MET A 15 -15.22 18.02 16.48
CA MET A 15 -14.85 17.62 15.11
C MET A 15 -15.26 18.67 14.08
N GLY A 16 -16.45 19.26 14.21
CA GLY A 16 -16.88 20.38 13.36
C GLY A 16 -15.97 21.61 13.48
N GLN A 17 -15.52 21.93 14.69
CA GLN A 17 -14.55 23.01 14.89
C GLN A 17 -13.16 22.65 14.35
N ALA A 18 -12.71 21.41 14.53
CA ALA A 18 -11.46 20.92 14.00
C ALA A 18 -11.40 21.02 12.46
N ILE A 19 -12.51 20.70 11.76
CA ILE A 19 -12.61 20.90 10.31
C ILE A 19 -12.41 22.38 9.94
N ARG A 20 -13.08 23.31 10.65
CA ARG A 20 -12.92 24.75 10.41
C ARG A 20 -11.49 25.22 10.64
N MET A 21 -10.90 24.85 11.78
CA MET A 21 -9.55 25.25 12.15
C MET A 21 -8.51 24.69 11.17
N THR A 22 -8.65 23.42 10.77
CA THR A 22 -7.74 22.78 9.80
C THR A 22 -7.85 23.46 8.44
N ALA A 23 -9.06 23.77 7.98
CA ALA A 23 -9.28 24.51 6.73
C ALA A 23 -8.77 25.96 6.80
N ALA A 24 -8.78 26.59 7.96
CA ALA A 24 -8.21 27.92 8.14
C ALA A 24 -6.67 27.90 8.08
N ARG A 25 -6.04 26.84 8.61
CA ARG A 25 -4.58 26.70 8.68
C ARG A 25 -3.94 26.11 7.42
N HIS A 26 -4.65 25.25 6.70
CA HIS A 26 -4.09 24.49 5.58
C HIS A 26 -4.92 24.68 4.30
N SER A 27 -4.33 25.36 3.31
CA SER A 27 -4.97 25.70 2.03
C SER A 27 -5.41 24.46 1.24
N SER A 28 -4.63 23.36 1.29
CA SER A 28 -4.96 22.09 0.66
C SER A 28 -6.23 21.48 1.25
N PHE A 29 -6.36 21.46 2.58
CA PHE A 29 -7.54 20.97 3.27
C PHE A 29 -8.76 21.87 2.99
N LYS A 30 -8.56 23.19 2.94
CA LYS A 30 -9.60 24.15 2.52
C LYS A 30 -10.11 23.88 1.12
N LYS A 31 -9.21 23.64 0.16
CA LYS A 31 -9.57 23.30 -1.23
C LYS A 31 -10.36 22.00 -1.28
N ARG A 32 -9.96 21.00 -0.49
CA ARG A 32 -10.69 19.73 -0.39
C ARG A 32 -12.12 19.95 0.06
N ILE A 33 -12.36 20.55 1.24
CA ILE A 33 -13.72 20.69 1.80
C ILE A 33 -14.66 21.61 1.01
N ARG A 34 -14.11 22.40 0.06
CA ARG A 34 -14.85 23.22 -0.90
C ARG A 34 -15.09 22.53 -2.24
N GLY A 35 -14.56 21.32 -2.44
CA GLY A 35 -14.63 20.59 -3.71
C GLY A 35 -15.91 19.79 -3.90
N LYS A 36 -16.79 19.73 -2.90
CA LYS A 36 -18.03 18.93 -2.91
C LYS A 36 -19.20 19.73 -2.35
N ASP A 37 -20.40 19.36 -2.77
CA ASP A 37 -21.68 19.92 -2.31
C ASP A 37 -22.59 18.77 -1.88
N PHE A 38 -22.65 18.51 -0.57
CA PHE A 38 -23.46 17.44 0.03
C PHE A 38 -23.52 17.55 1.56
N ILE A 39 -24.44 16.80 2.17
CA ILE A 39 -24.62 16.68 3.62
C ILE A 39 -24.15 15.30 4.08
N ALA A 40 -23.15 15.27 4.94
CA ALA A 40 -22.73 14.05 5.63
C ALA A 40 -23.14 14.11 7.10
N GLN A 41 -23.38 12.98 7.74
CA GLN A 41 -23.62 12.94 9.18
C GLN A 41 -22.96 11.76 9.86
N ILE A 42 -22.64 11.95 11.13
CA ILE A 42 -22.26 10.88 12.04
C ILE A 42 -23.40 10.71 13.04
N LYS A 43 -23.92 9.49 13.18
CA LYS A 43 -25.03 9.17 14.08
C LYS A 43 -24.84 7.82 14.76
N THR A 44 -25.48 7.66 15.92
CA THR A 44 -25.68 6.34 16.49
C THR A 44 -26.74 5.56 15.70
N LEU A 45 -26.65 4.23 15.72
CA LEU A 45 -27.60 3.36 15.02
C LEU A 45 -29.04 3.58 15.47
N ASP A 46 -29.26 3.73 16.78
CA ASP A 46 -30.55 4.04 17.40
C ASP A 46 -31.04 5.48 17.15
N GLY A 47 -30.21 6.33 16.53
CA GLY A 47 -30.52 7.74 16.28
C GLY A 47 -30.59 8.62 17.53
N SER A 48 -30.16 8.15 18.70
CA SER A 48 -30.19 8.92 19.94
C SER A 48 -29.24 10.13 19.93
N THR A 49 -28.12 10.02 19.21
CA THR A 49 -27.11 11.08 19.10
C THR A 49 -26.58 11.18 17.67
N GLY A 50 -26.37 12.41 17.20
CA GLY A 50 -25.75 12.65 15.91
C GLY A 50 -25.45 14.12 15.63
N ARG A 51 -24.65 14.33 14.58
CA ARG A 51 -24.34 15.65 14.02
C ARG A 51 -24.18 15.52 12.53
N TYR A 52 -24.74 16.48 11.81
CA TYR A 52 -24.55 16.62 10.38
C TYR A 52 -23.63 17.79 10.03
N PHE A 53 -22.93 17.62 8.93
CA PHE A 53 -21.91 18.48 8.36
C PHE A 53 -22.36 18.83 6.94
N ILE A 54 -22.47 20.13 6.66
CA ILE A 54 -22.90 20.66 5.38
C ILE A 54 -21.63 21.15 4.68
N PHE A 55 -21.26 20.46 3.60
CA PHE A 55 -20.16 20.83 2.72
C PHE A 55 -20.73 21.53 1.51
N GLN A 56 -20.34 22.79 1.29
CA GLN A 56 -20.66 23.56 0.09
C GLN A 56 -19.41 24.28 -0.41
N PRO A 57 -19.30 24.60 -1.71
CA PRO A 57 -18.09 25.21 -2.26
C PRO A 57 -17.63 26.50 -1.58
N LYS A 58 -18.56 27.26 -0.99
CA LYS A 58 -18.26 28.53 -0.30
C LYS A 58 -18.36 28.43 1.21
N ILE A 59 -19.15 27.51 1.74
CA ILE A 59 -19.58 27.48 3.14
C ILE A 59 -19.39 26.07 3.70
N PHE A 60 -18.82 26.00 4.91
CA PHE A 60 -18.86 24.78 5.73
C PHE A 60 -19.59 25.09 7.03
N SER A 61 -20.54 24.23 7.41
CA SER A 61 -21.22 24.33 8.70
C SER A 61 -21.52 22.95 9.29
N SER A 62 -21.78 22.91 10.60
CA SER A 62 -22.24 21.71 11.27
C SER A 62 -23.35 22.05 12.26
N ARG A 63 -24.30 21.13 12.44
CA ARG A 63 -25.47 21.33 13.31
C ARG A 63 -25.77 20.06 14.08
N LYS A 64 -26.16 20.23 15.35
CA LYS A 64 -26.54 19.12 16.23
C LYS A 64 -27.80 18.44 15.69
N GLY A 65 -27.89 17.12 15.86
CA GLY A 65 -29.05 16.32 15.48
C GLY A 65 -28.79 15.47 14.24
N ILE A 66 -29.85 14.82 13.78
CA ILE A 66 -29.85 13.92 12.63
C ILE A 66 -30.66 14.58 11.51
N HIS A 67 -30.06 14.70 10.35
CA HIS A 67 -30.69 15.24 9.15
C HIS A 67 -31.37 14.11 8.38
N ALA A 68 -32.66 14.26 8.08
CA ALA A 68 -33.45 13.24 7.40
C ALA A 68 -33.02 12.97 5.95
N LYS A 69 -32.40 13.97 5.31
CA LYS A 69 -31.90 13.91 3.93
C LYS A 69 -30.38 14.08 3.87
N ALA A 70 -29.65 13.40 4.74
CA ALA A 70 -28.19 13.35 4.62
C ALA A 70 -27.81 12.42 3.46
N ASP A 71 -26.90 12.86 2.59
CA ASP A 71 -26.40 12.07 1.46
C ASP A 71 -25.49 10.94 1.94
N VAL A 72 -24.77 11.15 3.06
CA VAL A 72 -23.89 10.16 3.68
C VAL A 72 -24.23 9.98 5.16
N ASN A 73 -24.42 8.73 5.58
CA ASN A 73 -24.64 8.33 6.97
C ASN A 73 -23.46 7.50 7.47
N TYR A 74 -22.64 8.08 8.34
CA TYR A 74 -21.61 7.37 9.10
C TYR A 74 -22.23 6.90 10.43
N ILE A 75 -22.56 5.62 10.50
CA ILE A 75 -23.36 5.03 11.58
C ILE A 75 -22.46 4.23 12.51
N ILE A 76 -22.61 4.44 13.82
CA ILE A 76 -21.89 3.68 14.85
C ILE A 76 -22.92 3.02 15.77
N SER A 77 -22.71 1.77 16.17
CA SER A 77 -23.73 1.02 16.94
C SER A 77 -24.25 1.77 18.17
N ASN A 78 -23.39 2.46 18.93
CA ASN A 78 -23.79 3.24 20.10
C ASN A 78 -22.74 4.30 20.49
N SER A 79 -23.14 5.22 21.37
CA SER A 79 -22.29 6.31 21.83
C SER A 79 -21.05 5.87 22.59
N LYS A 80 -21.11 4.78 23.38
CA LYS A 80 -19.94 4.28 24.13
C LYS A 80 -18.82 3.86 23.18
N LEU A 81 -19.17 3.11 22.13
CA LEU A 81 -18.21 2.73 21.09
C LEU A 81 -17.69 3.96 20.33
N ALA A 82 -18.58 4.87 19.93
CA ALA A 82 -18.18 6.08 19.21
C ALA A 82 -17.19 6.95 20.02
N VAL A 83 -17.40 7.09 21.33
CA VAL A 83 -16.48 7.78 22.23
C VAL A 83 -15.12 7.08 22.25
N LYS A 84 -15.07 5.74 22.38
CA LYS A 84 -13.81 4.97 22.32
C LYS A 84 -13.07 5.21 21.00
N LEU A 85 -13.77 5.12 19.87
CA LEU A 85 -13.18 5.21 18.54
C LEU A 85 -12.73 6.63 18.16
N PHE A 86 -13.38 7.67 18.70
CA PHE A 86 -13.09 9.05 18.32
C PHE A 86 -12.23 9.83 19.30
N THR A 87 -12.04 9.36 20.52
CA THR A 87 -11.19 10.01 21.52
C THR A 87 -9.71 9.72 21.25
N PRO A 88 -8.83 10.73 21.12
CA PRO A 88 -7.38 10.51 21.03
C PRO A 88 -6.75 10.04 22.37
N PRO A 89 -5.65 9.26 22.35
CA PRO A 89 -5.05 8.62 21.18
C PRO A 89 -5.93 7.47 20.70
N ARG A 90 -6.13 7.37 19.38
CA ARG A 90 -6.98 6.35 18.78
C ARG A 90 -6.18 5.13 18.40
N ASP A 91 -6.78 3.97 18.56
CA ASP A 91 -6.26 2.74 17.98
C ASP A 91 -6.93 2.49 16.62
N GLN A 92 -6.11 2.43 15.57
CA GLN A 92 -6.59 2.13 14.22
C GLN A 92 -7.10 0.70 14.10
N LEU A 93 -6.53 -0.24 14.88
CA LEU A 93 -6.97 -1.63 14.92
C LEU A 93 -8.40 -1.73 15.48
N ASP A 94 -8.72 -0.98 16.52
CA ASP A 94 -10.07 -0.90 17.07
C ASP A 94 -11.09 -0.40 16.03
N MET A 95 -10.74 0.63 15.25
CA MET A 95 -11.60 1.14 14.17
C MET A 95 -11.82 0.09 13.08
N ILE A 96 -10.75 -0.62 12.68
CA ILE A 96 -10.83 -1.66 11.66
C ILE A 96 -11.69 -2.83 12.13
N ASN A 97 -11.50 -3.30 13.37
CA ASN A 97 -12.30 -4.38 13.94
C ASN A 97 -13.76 -3.98 14.04
N ALA A 98 -14.06 -2.79 14.57
CA ALA A 98 -15.43 -2.29 14.65
C ALA A 98 -16.11 -2.19 13.27
N ALA A 99 -15.39 -1.81 12.21
CA ALA A 99 -15.94 -1.80 10.85
C ALA A 99 -16.18 -3.23 10.31
N LYS A 100 -15.24 -4.16 10.54
CA LYS A 100 -15.37 -5.57 10.12
C LYS A 100 -16.54 -6.27 10.80
N ASP A 101 -16.76 -5.96 12.07
CA ASP A 101 -17.83 -6.54 12.89
C ASP A 101 -19.20 -5.85 12.64
N GLY A 102 -19.27 -4.91 11.69
CA GLY A 102 -20.51 -4.20 11.35
C GLY A 102 -20.94 -3.17 12.39
N HIS A 103 -20.07 -2.82 13.35
CA HIS A 103 -20.36 -1.79 14.36
C HIS A 103 -20.12 -0.35 13.87
N VAL A 104 -19.41 -0.21 12.76
CA VAL A 104 -19.23 1.04 12.02
C VAL A 104 -19.66 0.80 10.58
N MET A 105 -20.65 1.56 10.12
CA MET A 105 -21.21 1.45 8.78
C MET A 105 -21.19 2.82 8.11
N VAL A 106 -21.02 2.84 6.79
CA VAL A 106 -21.14 4.06 6.00
C VAL A 106 -22.11 3.80 4.86
N GLU A 107 -23.22 4.53 4.87
CA GLU A 107 -24.25 4.44 3.84
C GLU A 107 -24.27 5.73 3.02
N GLY A 108 -24.53 5.62 1.72
CA GLY A 108 -24.57 6.74 0.78
C GLY A 108 -23.81 6.42 -0.51
N PRO A 109 -23.76 7.33 -1.49
CA PRO A 109 -22.96 7.13 -2.70
C PRO A 109 -21.48 6.91 -2.36
N ASP A 110 -20.88 5.84 -2.89
CA ASP A 110 -19.50 5.40 -2.58
C ASP A 110 -18.48 6.53 -2.65
N GLU A 111 -18.55 7.37 -3.69
CA GLU A 111 -17.64 8.50 -3.87
C GLU A 111 -17.72 9.49 -2.70
N MET A 112 -18.94 9.84 -2.28
CA MET A 112 -19.17 10.79 -1.19
C MET A 112 -18.82 10.17 0.17
N ALA A 113 -19.20 8.91 0.38
CA ALA A 113 -18.88 8.13 1.57
C ALA A 113 -17.36 8.01 1.78
N MET A 114 -16.63 7.70 0.72
CA MET A 114 -15.17 7.61 0.75
C MET A 114 -14.51 8.96 0.90
N TRP A 115 -14.98 9.97 0.17
CA TRP A 115 -14.49 11.32 0.32
C TRP A 115 -14.65 11.82 1.76
N PHE A 116 -15.80 11.59 2.39
CA PHE A 116 -16.09 12.02 3.76
C PHE A 116 -15.17 11.30 4.76
N SER A 117 -15.11 9.97 4.71
CA SER A 117 -14.24 9.17 5.58
C SER A 117 -12.77 9.57 5.47
N GLN A 118 -12.28 9.80 4.25
CA GLN A 118 -10.91 10.30 4.03
C GLN A 118 -10.71 11.72 4.55
N THR A 119 -11.70 12.60 4.41
CA THR A 119 -11.65 13.97 4.97
C THR A 119 -11.55 13.94 6.48
N LEU A 120 -12.27 13.04 7.15
CA LEU A 120 -12.15 12.83 8.59
C LEU A 120 -10.75 12.33 8.96
N ASN A 121 -10.21 11.33 8.24
CA ASN A 121 -8.85 10.84 8.50
C ASN A 121 -7.78 11.94 8.34
N LEU A 122 -7.94 12.82 7.35
CA LEU A 122 -7.06 13.96 7.15
C LEU A 122 -7.04 14.94 8.34
N LEU A 123 -8.09 15.01 9.17
CA LEU A 123 -8.07 15.84 10.38
C LEU A 123 -6.96 15.42 11.36
N PHE A 124 -6.55 14.16 11.33
CA PHE A 124 -5.54 13.61 12.24
C PHE A 124 -4.13 13.68 11.68
N THR A 125 -4.00 13.84 10.35
CA THR A 125 -2.69 13.77 9.67
C THR A 125 -2.31 15.08 8.98
N THR A 126 -3.25 16.00 8.77
CA THR A 126 -2.96 17.29 8.12
C THR A 126 -2.05 18.11 9.02
N GLY A 127 -0.91 18.55 8.47
CA GLY A 127 0.10 19.30 9.20
C GLY A 127 1.09 18.42 9.98
N THR A 128 0.83 17.11 10.10
CA THR A 128 1.79 16.16 10.65
C THR A 128 2.98 16.04 9.71
N LYS A 129 4.18 16.31 10.21
CA LYS A 129 5.42 15.98 9.51
C LYS A 129 5.71 14.49 9.70
N TYR A 130 5.91 13.79 8.60
CA TYR A 130 6.37 12.40 8.59
C TYR A 130 7.85 12.39 8.20
N GLY A 131 8.63 11.49 8.81
CA GLY A 131 10.08 11.39 8.64
C GLY A 131 10.86 11.84 9.88
N THR A 132 12.18 11.62 9.84
CA THR A 132 13.14 12.08 10.84
C THR A 132 13.88 13.29 10.29
N GLU A 133 13.78 14.45 10.96
CA GLU A 133 14.56 15.63 10.60
C GLU A 133 16.06 15.34 10.77
N MET A 134 16.84 15.81 9.80
CA MET A 134 18.31 15.69 9.74
C MET A 134 18.90 17.09 9.57
N ASP A 135 20.22 17.19 9.61
CA ASP A 135 20.92 18.46 9.39
C ASP A 135 20.63 19.07 8.00
N ASP A 136 20.84 20.38 7.89
CA ASP A 136 20.73 21.16 6.65
C ASP A 136 19.36 21.06 5.95
N GLY A 137 18.28 20.89 6.72
CA GLY A 137 16.91 20.82 6.19
C GLY A 137 16.60 19.54 5.41
N VAL A 138 17.40 18.49 5.59
CA VAL A 138 17.14 17.17 5.02
C VAL A 138 16.10 16.44 5.88
N MET A 139 15.17 15.74 5.25
CA MET A 139 14.26 14.80 5.91
C MET A 139 14.61 13.37 5.51
N ARG A 140 14.78 12.49 6.48
CA ARG A 140 14.98 11.05 6.28
C ARG A 140 13.65 10.32 6.41
N TYR A 141 13.31 9.54 5.40
CA TYR A 141 12.16 8.65 5.36
C TYR A 141 12.61 7.19 5.31
N THR A 142 11.67 6.28 5.50
CA THR A 142 11.86 4.85 5.25
C THR A 142 11.11 4.43 4.00
N SER A 143 11.69 3.48 3.27
CA SER A 143 11.03 2.81 2.15
C SER A 143 11.59 1.39 1.99
N ASN A 144 11.07 0.64 1.03
CA ASN A 144 11.56 -0.70 0.73
C ASN A 144 11.57 -0.94 -0.78
N THR A 145 12.43 -1.86 -1.21
CA THR A 145 12.60 -2.29 -2.60
C THR A 145 12.66 -3.82 -2.67
N ASN A 146 12.61 -4.38 -3.87
CA ASN A 146 12.83 -5.82 -4.04
C ASN A 146 14.24 -6.24 -3.64
N GLY A 147 15.20 -5.31 -3.57
CA GLY A 147 16.54 -5.62 -3.12
C GLY A 147 16.82 -5.25 -1.67
N GLY A 148 15.82 -4.93 -0.85
CA GLY A 148 15.97 -4.66 0.59
C GLY A 148 15.52 -3.26 1.04
N PRO A 149 15.38 -3.07 2.35
CA PRO A 149 14.86 -1.85 2.96
C PRO A 149 15.88 -0.72 2.96
N ILE A 150 15.40 0.52 2.85
CA ILE A 150 16.25 1.70 2.69
C ILE A 150 15.77 2.90 3.52
N PHE A 151 16.74 3.71 3.95
CA PHE A 151 16.48 5.10 4.24
C PHE A 151 16.49 5.91 2.94
N VAL A 152 15.56 6.87 2.85
CA VAL A 152 15.43 7.80 1.73
C VAL A 152 15.59 9.22 2.25
N TYR A 153 16.61 9.93 1.79
CA TYR A 153 16.88 11.29 2.22
C TYR A 153 16.38 12.26 1.16
N VAL A 154 15.59 13.24 1.59
CA VAL A 154 14.92 14.21 0.73
C VAL A 154 15.25 15.61 1.20
N LYS A 155 15.56 16.48 0.24
CA LYS A 155 15.73 17.92 0.45
C LYS A 155 15.05 18.65 -0.71
N ASP A 156 14.34 19.73 -0.41
CA ASP A 156 13.62 20.53 -1.42
C ASP A 156 12.72 19.68 -2.34
N ASN A 157 11.98 18.73 -1.76
CA ASN A 157 11.13 17.76 -2.45
C ASN A 157 11.84 16.86 -3.48
N LYS A 158 13.17 16.70 -3.37
CA LYS A 158 13.97 15.83 -4.24
C LYS A 158 14.71 14.77 -3.42
N ILE A 159 14.67 13.53 -3.89
CA ILE A 159 15.48 12.45 -3.32
C ILE A 159 16.95 12.76 -3.61
N ILE A 160 17.75 12.95 -2.58
CA ILE A 160 19.18 13.24 -2.71
C ILE A 160 20.02 11.96 -2.64
N ARG A 161 19.65 11.01 -1.76
CA ARG A 161 20.31 9.72 -1.62
C ARG A 161 19.39 8.66 -1.01
N ILE A 162 19.77 7.41 -1.21
CA ILE A 162 19.20 6.23 -0.55
C ILE A 162 20.35 5.43 0.05
N THR A 163 20.12 4.83 1.22
CA THR A 163 21.12 3.99 1.92
C THR A 163 20.42 2.79 2.55
N PRO A 164 21.15 1.71 2.88
CA PRO A 164 20.66 0.72 3.82
C PRO A 164 20.22 1.39 5.14
N ILE A 165 19.33 0.70 5.86
CA ILE A 165 18.94 1.07 7.21
C ILE A 165 19.99 0.58 8.20
N GLU A 166 20.48 1.49 9.04
CA GLU A 166 21.27 1.21 10.24
C GLU A 166 20.33 1.25 11.44
N PHE A 167 20.40 0.25 12.31
CA PHE A 167 19.57 0.14 13.50
C PHE A 167 20.23 0.86 14.68
N ASP A 168 19.43 1.56 15.48
CA ASP A 168 19.89 2.31 16.65
C ASP A 168 19.53 1.57 17.96
N ASP A 169 19.85 2.15 19.12
CA ASP A 169 19.66 1.49 20.42
C ASP A 169 18.18 1.35 20.83
N MET A 170 17.24 1.98 20.09
CA MET A 170 15.81 1.80 20.28
C MET A 170 15.28 0.54 19.59
N ASP A 171 16.03 0.00 18.62
CA ASP A 171 15.70 -1.24 17.93
C ASP A 171 16.12 -2.46 18.76
N ALA A 172 15.35 -3.55 18.66
CA ALA A 172 15.63 -4.79 19.39
C ALA A 172 17.06 -5.32 19.16
N PRO A 173 17.69 -5.99 20.15
CA PRO A 173 19.00 -6.61 19.99
C PRO A 173 18.96 -7.75 18.94
N PRO A 174 20.06 -7.99 18.18
CA PRO A 174 20.12 -9.10 17.25
C PRO A 174 20.17 -10.45 18.01
N TRP A 175 19.73 -11.51 17.35
CA TRP A 175 19.93 -12.87 17.82
C TRP A 175 21.41 -13.28 17.74
N THR A 176 21.80 -14.37 18.40
CA THR A 176 23.17 -14.90 18.40
C THR A 176 23.16 -16.42 18.30
N ILE A 177 24.04 -16.98 17.46
CA ILE A 177 24.27 -18.43 17.38
C ILE A 177 25.62 -18.77 18.01
N HIS A 178 25.66 -19.86 18.77
CA HIS A 178 26.89 -20.44 19.32
C HIS A 178 27.19 -21.75 18.58
N ALA A 179 28.37 -21.85 17.96
CA ALA A 179 28.75 -23.04 17.21
C ALA A 179 30.26 -23.25 17.26
N ARG A 180 30.70 -24.49 17.54
CA ARG A 180 32.11 -24.91 17.62
C ARG A 180 32.99 -23.95 18.44
N GLY A 181 32.49 -23.53 19.61
CA GLY A 181 33.19 -22.62 20.52
C GLY A 181 33.23 -21.14 20.08
N LYS A 182 32.58 -20.78 18.97
CA LYS A 182 32.49 -19.41 18.45
C LYS A 182 31.09 -18.84 18.63
N ARG A 183 31.00 -17.50 18.55
CA ARG A 183 29.77 -16.73 18.69
C ARG A 183 29.54 -15.90 17.43
N PHE A 184 28.38 -16.05 16.81
CA PHE A 184 28.00 -15.37 15.57
C PHE A 184 26.76 -14.51 15.77
N THR A 185 26.89 -13.21 15.53
CA THR A 185 25.83 -12.21 15.72
C THR A 185 25.76 -11.33 14.46
N PRO A 186 24.58 -11.16 13.83
CA PRO A 186 24.48 -10.34 12.62
C PRO A 186 24.75 -8.85 12.92
N PRO A 187 25.29 -8.10 11.93
CA PRO A 187 25.46 -6.65 12.06
C PRO A 187 24.13 -5.94 12.36
N ARG A 188 24.16 -4.83 13.12
CA ARG A 188 23.00 -3.95 13.38
C ARG A 188 22.69 -3.03 12.18
N LYS A 189 22.61 -3.63 11.00
CA LYS A 189 22.21 -2.95 9.76
C LYS A 189 21.57 -3.93 8.81
N THR A 190 20.70 -3.39 7.98
CA THR A 190 20.18 -4.10 6.81
C THR A 190 21.22 -4.13 5.70
N THR A 191 21.00 -4.98 4.71
CA THR A 191 21.77 -4.99 3.47
C THR A 191 20.84 -4.71 2.29
N VAL A 192 21.41 -4.29 1.17
CA VAL A 192 20.66 -4.02 -0.06
C VAL A 192 21.36 -4.61 -1.28
N SER A 193 20.58 -5.05 -2.26
CA SER A 193 21.07 -5.53 -3.54
C SER A 193 21.62 -4.38 -4.40
N PRO A 194 22.52 -4.65 -5.37
CA PRO A 194 23.10 -3.60 -6.20
C PRO A 194 22.06 -2.75 -6.94
N HIS A 195 20.99 -3.37 -7.44
CA HIS A 195 19.93 -2.66 -8.16
C HIS A 195 19.14 -1.69 -7.27
N THR A 196 19.06 -1.94 -5.95
CA THR A 196 18.47 -1.01 -4.99
C THR A 196 19.27 0.27 -4.89
N MET A 197 20.60 0.22 -4.94
CA MET A 197 21.44 1.42 -4.90
C MET A 197 21.21 2.33 -6.12
N GLY A 198 20.78 1.75 -7.25
CA GLY A 198 20.40 2.48 -8.46
C GLY A 198 18.98 3.05 -8.45
N TRP A 199 18.15 2.82 -7.42
CA TRP A 199 16.71 3.10 -7.52
C TRP A 199 16.36 4.58 -7.76
N LYS A 200 17.20 5.50 -7.29
CA LYS A 200 17.05 6.94 -7.58
C LYS A 200 17.09 7.24 -9.08
N SER A 201 17.93 6.56 -9.85
CA SER A 201 18.03 6.77 -11.31
C SER A 201 16.79 6.24 -12.03
N MET A 202 16.15 5.17 -11.53
CA MET A 202 14.88 4.67 -12.07
C MET A 202 13.72 5.64 -11.79
N VAL A 203 13.67 6.23 -10.59
CA VAL A 203 12.65 7.23 -10.23
C VAL A 203 12.71 8.46 -11.13
N TYR A 204 13.92 8.96 -11.40
CA TYR A 204 14.18 10.15 -12.22
C TYR A 204 14.67 9.83 -13.63
N SER A 205 14.36 8.63 -14.14
CA SER A 205 14.78 8.24 -15.49
C SER A 205 14.14 9.16 -16.54
N LYS A 206 14.91 9.50 -17.57
CA LYS A 206 14.40 10.20 -18.76
C LYS A 206 13.33 9.39 -19.50
N ASP A 207 13.33 8.07 -19.33
CA ASP A 207 12.40 7.15 -19.98
C ASP A 207 11.13 6.91 -19.14
N ARG A 208 10.96 7.64 -18.04
CA ARG A 208 9.78 7.53 -17.19
C ARG A 208 8.54 8.05 -17.92
N ILE A 209 7.48 7.25 -17.97
CA ILE A 209 6.16 7.70 -18.42
C ILE A 209 5.61 8.73 -17.41
N LEU A 210 5.56 10.00 -17.82
CA LEU A 210 5.15 11.13 -16.98
C LEU A 210 3.65 11.44 -17.07
N TYR A 211 3.01 11.10 -18.19
CA TYR A 211 1.62 11.44 -18.49
C TYR A 211 0.93 10.26 -19.18
N PRO A 212 -0.41 10.20 -19.13
CA PRO A 212 -1.17 9.33 -20.02
C PRO A 212 -0.86 9.64 -21.49
N MET A 213 -0.68 8.58 -22.27
CA MET A 213 -0.35 8.65 -23.70
C MET A 213 -1.36 7.81 -24.49
N LYS A 214 -1.72 8.27 -25.67
CA LYS A 214 -2.61 7.56 -26.61
C LYS A 214 -1.90 7.45 -27.95
N ARG A 215 -2.04 6.31 -28.63
CA ARG A 215 -1.48 6.14 -29.97
C ARG A 215 -2.23 7.03 -30.97
N VAL A 216 -1.50 7.78 -31.79
CA VAL A 216 -2.05 8.86 -32.65
C VAL A 216 -3.14 8.39 -33.63
N ASP A 217 -3.05 7.17 -34.10
CA ASP A 217 -3.95 6.55 -35.07
C ASP A 217 -4.90 5.52 -34.43
N PHE A 218 -5.20 5.68 -33.14
CA PHE A 218 -6.22 4.89 -32.43
C PHE A 218 -7.49 5.70 -32.22
N ASP A 219 -8.53 5.41 -33.00
CA ASP A 219 -9.88 5.91 -32.76
C ASP A 219 -10.77 4.80 -32.20
N VAL A 220 -11.33 5.01 -31.00
CA VAL A 220 -12.24 4.05 -30.36
C VAL A 220 -13.57 3.90 -31.13
N ASN A 221 -13.99 4.96 -31.84
CA ASN A 221 -15.24 5.02 -32.59
C ASN A 221 -15.03 4.89 -34.12
N GLY A 222 -13.79 4.68 -34.56
CA GLY A 222 -13.42 4.62 -35.96
C GLY A 222 -12.33 3.59 -36.22
N GLU A 223 -11.34 3.98 -37.02
CA GLU A 223 -10.22 3.11 -37.38
C GLU A 223 -9.28 2.89 -36.19
N ARG A 224 -9.25 1.64 -35.70
CA ARG A 224 -8.45 1.26 -34.53
C ARG A 224 -7.01 0.91 -34.88
N ASN A 225 -6.68 0.66 -36.15
CA ASN A 225 -5.35 0.32 -36.67
C ASN A 225 -4.49 -0.63 -35.79
N PRO A 226 -4.94 -1.85 -35.46
CA PRO A 226 -4.15 -2.78 -34.63
C PRO A 226 -2.78 -3.14 -35.22
N GLN A 227 -2.67 -3.16 -36.56
CA GLN A 227 -1.45 -3.44 -37.31
C GLN A 227 -0.32 -2.43 -37.08
N ASN A 228 -0.66 -1.22 -36.61
CA ASN A 228 0.30 -0.15 -36.36
C ASN A 228 0.83 -0.12 -34.91
N ARG A 229 0.43 -1.08 -34.06
CA ARG A 229 0.96 -1.21 -32.69
C ARG A 229 2.46 -1.52 -32.73
N GLY A 230 3.27 -0.69 -32.06
CA GLY A 230 4.74 -0.78 -32.09
C GLY A 230 5.41 0.00 -33.22
N ILE A 231 4.63 0.72 -34.04
CA ILE A 231 5.11 1.53 -35.18
C ILE A 231 4.69 2.99 -35.00
N SER A 232 3.40 3.26 -34.83
CA SER A 232 2.87 4.63 -34.70
C SER A 232 3.29 5.31 -33.40
N GLU A 233 3.41 6.64 -33.47
CA GLU A 233 3.74 7.49 -32.32
C GLU A 233 2.57 7.65 -31.33
N TYR A 234 2.84 8.35 -30.24
CA TYR A 234 1.89 8.63 -29.18
C TYR A 234 1.74 10.13 -28.95
N GLU A 235 0.50 10.56 -28.73
CA GLU A 235 0.15 11.88 -28.24
C GLU A 235 -0.11 11.84 -26.73
N ARG A 236 0.18 12.95 -26.05
CA ARG A 236 -0.18 13.13 -24.64
C ARG A 236 -1.67 13.43 -24.54
N ILE A 237 -2.34 12.75 -23.61
CA ILE A 237 -3.74 13.01 -23.27
C ILE A 237 -3.90 13.31 -21.78
N SER A 238 -5.09 13.79 -21.41
CA SER A 238 -5.42 14.00 -19.99
C SER A 238 -5.72 12.67 -19.28
N TRP A 239 -5.68 12.68 -17.94
CA TRP A 239 -6.13 11.52 -17.15
C TRP A 239 -7.62 11.25 -17.34
N ASP A 240 -8.46 12.29 -17.40
CA ASP A 240 -9.90 12.14 -17.59
C ASP A 240 -10.20 11.47 -18.93
N GLU A 241 -9.57 11.93 -20.00
CA GLU A 241 -9.70 11.31 -21.33
C GLU A 241 -9.21 9.85 -21.34
N ALA A 242 -8.05 9.57 -20.75
CA ALA A 242 -7.51 8.21 -20.70
C ALA A 242 -8.45 7.26 -19.93
N LEU A 243 -8.98 7.72 -18.79
CA LEU A 243 -9.91 6.96 -17.96
C LEU A 243 -11.25 6.76 -18.65
N ASP A 244 -11.78 7.77 -19.34
CA ASP A 244 -13.03 7.68 -20.09
C ASP A 244 -12.93 6.70 -21.25
N LEU A 245 -11.83 6.73 -22.01
CA LEU A 245 -11.56 5.79 -23.10
C LEU A 245 -11.49 4.35 -22.59
N VAL A 246 -10.69 4.11 -21.54
CA VAL A 246 -10.50 2.76 -20.97
C VAL A 246 -11.79 2.25 -20.31
N ALA A 247 -12.46 3.07 -19.50
CA ALA A 247 -13.70 2.69 -18.83
C ALA A 247 -14.85 2.48 -19.83
N GLY A 248 -14.90 3.29 -20.90
CA GLY A 248 -15.85 3.15 -22.00
C GLY A 248 -15.70 1.79 -22.69
N GLU A 249 -14.48 1.41 -23.05
CA GLU A 249 -14.20 0.10 -23.66
C GLU A 249 -14.46 -1.06 -22.70
N ILE A 250 -14.10 -0.95 -21.42
CA ILE A 250 -14.42 -1.97 -20.40
C ILE A 250 -15.95 -2.17 -20.32
N LYS A 251 -16.73 -1.08 -20.25
CA LYS A 251 -18.21 -1.16 -20.21
C LYS A 251 -18.77 -1.78 -21.48
N ARG A 252 -18.27 -1.36 -22.66
CA ARG A 252 -18.68 -1.89 -23.96
C ARG A 252 -18.42 -3.39 -24.05
N VAL A 253 -17.18 -3.83 -23.80
CA VAL A 253 -16.78 -5.24 -23.86
C VAL A 253 -17.55 -6.08 -22.84
N LYS A 254 -17.74 -5.59 -21.60
CA LYS A 254 -18.56 -6.29 -20.60
C LYS A 254 -20.00 -6.49 -21.08
N ARG A 255 -20.61 -5.46 -21.66
CA ARG A 255 -22.00 -5.51 -22.14
C ARG A 255 -22.15 -6.42 -23.36
N ASP A 256 -21.24 -6.31 -24.32
CA ASP A 256 -21.40 -6.95 -25.63
C ASP A 256 -20.81 -8.37 -25.68
N CYS A 257 -19.76 -8.64 -24.90
CA CYS A 257 -19.02 -9.92 -24.93
C CYS A 257 -18.92 -10.63 -23.57
N GLY A 258 -19.38 -9.98 -22.48
CA GLY A 258 -19.20 -10.46 -21.12
C GLY A 258 -17.81 -10.15 -20.53
N PRO A 259 -17.66 -10.23 -19.19
CA PRO A 259 -16.41 -9.88 -18.50
C PRO A 259 -15.22 -10.78 -18.87
N GLY A 260 -15.46 -12.03 -19.30
CA GLY A 260 -14.40 -12.94 -19.72
C GLY A 260 -13.64 -12.49 -20.98
N ALA A 261 -14.19 -11.55 -21.76
CA ALA A 261 -13.50 -10.98 -22.92
C ALA A 261 -12.44 -9.93 -22.55
N ILE A 262 -12.31 -9.57 -21.27
CA ILE A 262 -11.29 -8.64 -20.77
C ILE A 262 -10.11 -9.44 -20.23
N LEU A 263 -8.99 -9.46 -20.97
CA LEU A 263 -7.76 -10.10 -20.53
C LEU A 263 -6.92 -9.14 -19.67
N ASN A 264 -6.40 -9.63 -18.54
CA ASN A 264 -5.38 -8.90 -17.79
C ASN A 264 -4.33 -9.82 -17.15
N GLY A 265 -3.07 -9.44 -17.27
CA GLY A 265 -1.90 -10.12 -16.70
C GLY A 265 -0.97 -9.14 -15.97
N SER A 266 0.05 -9.67 -15.30
CA SER A 266 1.18 -8.91 -14.78
C SER A 266 2.49 -9.69 -15.01
N GLY A 267 3.64 -9.09 -14.70
CA GLY A 267 4.87 -9.86 -14.53
C GLY A 267 4.90 -10.58 -13.17
N SER A 268 5.77 -11.56 -13.01
CA SER A 268 5.94 -12.34 -11.77
C SER A 268 6.35 -11.49 -10.57
N HIS A 269 7.09 -10.41 -10.83
CA HIS A 269 7.54 -9.44 -9.83
C HIS A 269 6.89 -8.07 -10.05
N HIS A 270 6.82 -7.29 -8.98
CA HIS A 270 6.27 -5.93 -8.97
C HIS A 270 7.09 -5.04 -8.03
N THR A 271 6.89 -3.73 -8.06
CA THR A 271 7.48 -2.83 -7.05
C THR A 271 7.01 -3.22 -5.65
N TRP A 272 7.93 -3.19 -4.68
CA TRP A 272 7.66 -3.57 -3.30
C TRP A 272 6.53 -2.76 -2.67
N GLY A 273 5.67 -3.44 -1.90
CA GLY A 273 4.63 -2.81 -1.09
C GLY A 273 3.32 -3.60 -1.11
N HIS A 274 2.94 -4.18 0.03
CA HIS A 274 1.82 -5.13 0.15
C HIS A 274 0.50 -4.63 -0.45
N LEU A 275 0.11 -3.39 -0.20
CA LEU A 275 -1.15 -2.83 -0.72
C LEU A 275 -1.12 -2.60 -2.24
N GLY A 276 0.00 -2.08 -2.74
CA GLY A 276 0.20 -1.80 -4.17
C GLY A 276 0.65 -3.02 -4.98
N TYR A 277 0.96 -4.13 -4.32
CA TYR A 277 1.45 -5.33 -4.98
C TYR A 277 0.38 -5.91 -5.91
N TRP A 278 0.81 -6.60 -6.97
CA TRP A 278 -0.10 -7.13 -7.99
C TRP A 278 -1.10 -8.16 -7.43
N LEU A 279 -0.76 -8.84 -6.33
CA LEU A 279 -1.65 -9.75 -5.60
C LEU A 279 -2.71 -9.03 -4.74
N SER A 280 -2.65 -7.70 -4.62
CA SER A 280 -3.55 -6.90 -3.78
C SER A 280 -4.42 -5.96 -4.62
N ALA A 281 -3.98 -4.72 -4.86
CA ALA A 281 -4.79 -3.69 -5.52
C ALA A 281 -5.27 -4.09 -6.93
N ARG A 282 -4.40 -4.73 -7.73
CA ARG A 282 -4.75 -5.21 -9.07
C ARG A 282 -5.87 -6.25 -9.01
N LEU A 283 -5.67 -7.33 -8.24
CA LEU A 283 -6.70 -8.38 -8.11
C LEU A 283 -8.00 -7.83 -7.52
N ARG A 284 -7.94 -6.96 -6.51
CA ARG A 284 -9.13 -6.30 -5.96
C ARG A 284 -9.91 -5.56 -7.04
N PHE A 285 -9.23 -4.75 -7.86
CA PHE A 285 -9.87 -3.98 -8.92
C PHE A 285 -10.51 -4.88 -9.99
N PHE A 286 -9.75 -5.83 -10.54
CA PHE A 286 -10.24 -6.68 -11.62
C PHE A 286 -11.28 -7.71 -11.17
N ASN A 287 -11.24 -8.19 -9.92
CA ASN A 287 -12.30 -9.03 -9.36
C ASN A 287 -13.65 -8.29 -9.25
N SER A 288 -13.63 -6.98 -8.96
CA SER A 288 -14.86 -6.17 -8.96
C SER A 288 -15.41 -5.92 -10.38
N LEU A 289 -14.57 -6.02 -11.41
CA LEU A 289 -14.98 -5.85 -12.80
C LEU A 289 -15.43 -7.18 -13.44
N GLY A 290 -14.80 -8.29 -13.07
CA GLY A 290 -14.79 -9.53 -13.85
C GLY A 290 -13.81 -9.43 -15.03
N PHE A 291 -12.99 -10.47 -15.21
CA PHE A 291 -11.94 -10.53 -16.23
C PHE A 291 -11.46 -11.97 -16.44
N THR A 292 -10.71 -12.20 -17.52
CA THR A 292 -9.90 -13.42 -17.71
C THR A 292 -8.47 -13.16 -17.23
N PRO A 293 -8.00 -13.88 -16.19
CA PRO A 293 -6.63 -13.76 -15.72
C PRO A 293 -5.66 -14.51 -16.64
N VAL A 294 -4.49 -13.90 -16.89
CA VAL A 294 -3.30 -14.65 -17.33
C VAL A 294 -2.66 -15.26 -16.09
N VAL A 295 -2.88 -16.56 -15.88
CA VAL A 295 -2.26 -17.30 -14.77
C VAL A 295 -0.80 -17.55 -15.12
N HIS A 296 0.11 -17.23 -14.21
CA HIS A 296 1.54 -17.45 -14.43
C HIS A 296 1.86 -18.94 -14.29
N ASN A 297 2.75 -19.44 -15.14
CA ASN A 297 3.47 -20.68 -14.88
C ASN A 297 4.37 -20.51 -13.65
N PRO A 298 4.76 -21.61 -12.97
CA PRO A 298 5.66 -21.56 -11.82
C PRO A 298 7.11 -21.36 -12.28
N ASP A 299 7.39 -20.24 -12.94
CA ASP A 299 8.66 -19.90 -13.60
C ASP A 299 9.91 -20.15 -12.74
N SER A 300 9.83 -19.84 -11.45
CA SER A 300 10.92 -19.98 -10.49
C SER A 300 11.08 -21.41 -9.95
N TRP A 301 10.11 -22.29 -10.22
CA TRP A 301 10.00 -23.63 -9.63
C TRP A 301 9.76 -24.74 -10.64
N GLU A 302 9.85 -24.51 -11.95
CA GLU A 302 9.39 -25.45 -13.00
C GLU A 302 9.74 -26.92 -12.72
N GLY A 303 11.04 -27.26 -12.61
CA GLY A 303 11.46 -28.65 -12.33
C GLY A 303 11.03 -29.18 -10.96
N TRP A 304 10.92 -28.31 -9.96
CA TRP A 304 10.40 -28.66 -8.64
C TRP A 304 8.90 -28.93 -8.67
N TYR A 305 8.15 -28.08 -9.37
CA TYR A 305 6.69 -28.13 -9.43
C TYR A 305 6.21 -29.30 -10.28
N TRP A 306 6.75 -29.46 -11.50
CA TRP A 306 6.33 -30.50 -12.44
C TRP A 306 7.05 -31.84 -12.26
N GLY A 307 8.12 -31.87 -11.45
CA GLY A 307 8.95 -33.05 -11.23
C GLY A 307 9.01 -33.43 -9.75
N ALA A 308 9.82 -32.72 -8.97
CA ALA A 308 10.12 -33.07 -7.59
C ALA A 308 8.88 -33.21 -6.70
N MET A 309 7.83 -32.40 -6.95
CA MET A 309 6.58 -32.47 -6.20
C MET A 309 5.93 -33.87 -6.25
N HIS A 310 6.04 -34.56 -7.39
CA HIS A 310 5.53 -35.93 -7.53
C HIS A 310 6.40 -36.98 -6.84
N HIS A 311 7.63 -36.62 -6.49
CA HIS A 311 8.56 -37.50 -5.78
C HIS A 311 8.40 -37.41 -4.25
N TRP A 312 8.29 -36.19 -3.71
CA TRP A 312 8.32 -35.94 -2.26
C TRP A 312 7.23 -35.01 -1.70
N GLY A 313 6.27 -34.57 -2.53
CA GLY A 313 5.22 -33.65 -2.10
C GLY A 313 5.67 -32.19 -2.06
N HIS A 314 5.47 -31.50 -0.94
CA HIS A 314 5.74 -30.05 -0.82
C HIS A 314 4.94 -29.16 -1.81
N SER A 315 3.71 -29.56 -2.15
CA SER A 315 2.86 -28.81 -3.09
C SER A 315 2.58 -27.36 -2.64
N ALA A 316 2.44 -27.12 -1.33
CA ALA A 316 2.28 -25.78 -0.76
C ALA A 316 3.50 -24.85 -0.97
N ARG A 317 4.66 -25.42 -1.31
CA ARG A 317 5.92 -24.71 -1.63
C ARG A 317 6.36 -24.93 -3.08
N LEU A 318 5.44 -25.33 -3.96
CA LEU A 318 5.72 -25.57 -5.38
C LEU A 318 6.82 -26.62 -5.60
N GLY A 319 6.90 -27.61 -4.71
CA GLY A 319 7.88 -28.70 -4.75
C GLY A 319 9.22 -28.38 -4.10
N ALA A 320 9.44 -27.15 -3.60
CA ALA A 320 10.66 -26.76 -2.91
C ALA A 320 10.71 -27.25 -1.45
N GLY A 321 11.94 -27.48 -0.96
CA GLY A 321 12.21 -27.86 0.43
C GLY A 321 12.00 -26.73 1.45
N GLU A 322 12.17 -27.07 2.72
CA GLU A 322 12.03 -26.16 3.86
C GLU A 322 13.40 -25.79 4.46
N ALA A 323 13.58 -24.53 4.88
CA ALA A 323 14.88 -24.00 5.28
C ALA A 323 14.96 -23.51 6.75
N TYR A 324 13.98 -23.87 7.60
CA TYR A 324 13.95 -23.41 8.99
C TYR A 324 15.13 -23.99 9.80
N GLY A 325 15.78 -23.16 10.62
CA GLY A 325 16.85 -23.58 11.53
C GLY A 325 18.18 -23.98 10.88
N THR A 326 18.24 -24.04 9.54
CA THR A 326 19.39 -24.60 8.80
C THR A 326 20.71 -23.87 9.01
N ILE A 327 20.71 -22.58 9.37
CA ILE A 327 21.96 -21.82 9.57
C ILE A 327 22.70 -22.28 10.83
N GLU A 328 21.99 -22.53 11.92
CA GLU A 328 22.62 -23.01 13.16
C GLU A 328 23.17 -24.42 12.97
N ASP A 329 22.37 -25.30 12.37
CA ASP A 329 22.77 -26.66 12.02
C ASP A 329 24.01 -26.69 11.12
N CYS A 330 24.03 -25.86 10.07
CA CYS A 330 25.21 -25.75 9.20
C CYS A 330 26.45 -25.25 9.95
N LEU A 331 26.32 -24.28 10.87
CA LEU A 331 27.46 -23.79 11.64
C LEU A 331 28.00 -24.82 12.65
N GLN A 332 27.14 -25.71 13.15
CA GLN A 332 27.50 -26.75 14.11
C GLN A 332 28.11 -27.97 13.40
N GLU A 333 27.49 -28.43 12.31
CA GLU A 333 27.71 -29.77 11.78
C GLU A 333 28.27 -29.81 10.36
N ALA A 334 28.12 -28.75 9.54
CA ALA A 334 28.56 -28.83 8.15
C ALA A 334 30.09 -28.90 8.02
N GLU A 335 30.57 -29.87 7.25
CA GLU A 335 31.97 -29.99 6.81
C GLU A 335 32.13 -29.59 5.33
N MET A 336 31.03 -29.62 4.57
CA MET A 336 30.99 -29.29 3.15
C MET A 336 29.62 -28.74 2.78
N VAL A 337 29.62 -27.69 1.94
CA VAL A 337 28.40 -27.14 1.32
C VAL A 337 28.58 -27.18 -0.20
N VAL A 338 27.68 -27.89 -0.89
CA VAL A 338 27.70 -28.00 -2.36
C VAL A 338 26.67 -27.05 -2.97
N PHE A 339 27.14 -26.00 -3.63
CA PHE A 339 26.29 -25.05 -4.35
C PHE A 339 25.97 -25.58 -5.76
N TRP A 340 24.91 -26.37 -5.89
CA TRP A 340 24.47 -26.90 -7.18
C TRP A 340 23.45 -25.97 -7.83
N SER A 341 23.76 -25.42 -9.01
CA SER A 341 22.88 -24.47 -9.72
C SER A 341 22.46 -23.31 -8.82
N SER A 342 23.36 -22.88 -7.93
CA SER A 342 23.11 -21.92 -6.88
C SER A 342 24.18 -20.84 -6.92
N ASP A 343 23.74 -19.60 -7.12
CA ASP A 343 24.54 -18.39 -6.92
C ASP A 343 23.87 -17.52 -5.85
N PRO A 344 24.21 -17.73 -4.56
CA PRO A 344 23.57 -17.02 -3.47
C PRO A 344 23.92 -15.53 -3.37
N GLU A 345 24.98 -15.06 -4.05
CA GLU A 345 25.38 -13.65 -4.07
C GLU A 345 24.63 -12.90 -5.16
N ALA A 346 24.43 -13.52 -6.33
CA ALA A 346 23.66 -12.91 -7.41
C ALA A 346 22.15 -12.90 -7.13
N THR A 347 21.61 -13.99 -6.55
CA THR A 347 20.16 -14.16 -6.41
C THR A 347 19.62 -13.81 -5.04
N SER A 348 20.43 -13.89 -3.99
CA SER A 348 20.02 -13.68 -2.58
C SER A 348 18.87 -14.57 -2.11
N GLY A 349 18.67 -15.73 -2.75
CA GLY A 349 17.42 -16.49 -2.65
C GLY A 349 16.32 -15.74 -3.39
N VAL A 350 15.60 -14.87 -2.70
CA VAL A 350 14.75 -13.84 -3.30
C VAL A 350 14.56 -12.70 -2.30
N TYR A 351 14.87 -11.47 -2.71
CA TYR A 351 14.72 -10.26 -1.89
C TYR A 351 15.48 -10.23 -0.55
N GLY A 352 16.37 -11.19 -0.30
CA GLY A 352 17.17 -11.29 0.92
C GLY A 352 18.43 -10.42 0.93
N ALA A 353 18.69 -9.70 -0.16
CA ALA A 353 19.88 -8.86 -0.33
C ALA A 353 21.17 -9.62 0.02
N PHE A 354 22.06 -9.04 0.82
CA PHE A 354 23.31 -9.69 1.23
C PHE A 354 23.26 -10.25 2.66
N GLU A 355 22.08 -10.53 3.20
CA GLU A 355 21.98 -11.20 4.50
C GLU A 355 22.63 -12.59 4.49
N GLY A 356 22.49 -13.30 3.37
CA GLY A 356 23.10 -14.62 3.19
C GLY A 356 24.63 -14.57 3.16
N THR A 357 25.23 -13.47 2.71
CA THR A 357 26.68 -13.29 2.58
C THR A 357 27.34 -13.34 3.95
N VAL A 358 26.75 -12.66 4.94
CA VAL A 358 27.22 -12.68 6.33
C VAL A 358 27.23 -14.12 6.88
N ARG A 359 26.17 -14.88 6.61
CA ARG A 359 26.05 -16.27 7.08
C ARG A 359 27.09 -17.20 6.45
N ARG A 360 27.40 -16.99 5.16
CA ARG A 360 28.47 -17.73 4.46
C ARG A 360 29.86 -17.36 4.96
N GLN A 361 30.08 -16.09 5.35
CA GLN A 361 31.32 -15.69 6.00
C GLN A 361 31.50 -16.41 7.34
N TRP A 362 30.44 -16.54 8.14
CA TRP A 362 30.50 -17.31 9.39
C TRP A 362 30.83 -18.79 9.18
N LEU A 363 30.29 -19.42 8.15
CA LEU A 363 30.67 -20.80 7.79
C LEU A 363 32.16 -20.91 7.49
N LYS A 364 32.73 -19.95 6.76
CA LYS A 364 34.18 -19.91 6.50
C LYS A 364 34.99 -19.64 7.77
N GLU A 365 34.46 -18.83 8.68
CA GLU A 365 35.10 -18.53 9.96
C GLU A 365 35.07 -19.73 10.91
N VAL A 366 33.99 -20.51 10.93
CA VAL A 366 33.83 -21.62 11.90
C VAL A 366 34.76 -22.79 11.60
N GLY A 367 35.12 -23.01 10.34
CA GLY A 367 36.02 -24.06 9.88
C GLY A 367 35.31 -24.95 8.88
#